data_AF-A0A1G7EHT3-F1
#
_entry.id   AF-A0A1G7EHT3-F1
#
_cell.length_a   1.000
_cell.length_b   1.000
_cell.length_c   1.000
_cell.angle_alpha   90.00
_cell.angle_beta   90.00
_cell.angle_gamma   90.00
#
_symmetry.space_group_name_H-M   'P 1'
#
loop_
_entity.id
_entity.type
_entity.pdbx_description
1 polymer ?
#
loop_
_entity_poly.entity_id
_entity_poly.type
_entity_poly.pdbx_seq_one_letter_code
_entity_poly.pdbx_strand_id
1 'polypeptide(L)'
;MKKTAFTLPGAAVAAFNLERYDLAEQLARSLLDLATSFERNWNHGNAIHFAHTVLGLLAVRQDELLLGIQELKASGETSGSPQLGSFGPSMQLAKELLKHGEFGSVLSYFQQCRVFWKMGGAWLDIWERKVRAGSVPNFVMHSYR
;
A
#
# COMPACT_ATOMS: atom_id res chain seq x y z
N MET A 1 -4.30 -22.39 13.12
CA MET A 1 -4.97 -21.47 12.16
C MET A 1 -4.91 -19.98 12.54
N LYS A 2 -4.76 -19.57 13.82
CA LYS A 2 -4.68 -18.13 14.18
C LYS A 2 -3.35 -17.42 13.86
N LYS A 3 -2.23 -18.13 13.68
CA LYS A 3 -0.90 -17.50 13.47
C LYS A 3 -0.64 -17.03 12.03
N THR A 4 -1.24 -17.69 11.03
CA THR A 4 -0.95 -17.44 9.61
C THR A 4 -1.41 -16.06 9.14
N ALA A 5 -2.56 -15.57 9.64
CA ALA A 5 -3.10 -14.25 9.28
C ALA A 5 -2.24 -13.06 9.76
N PHE A 6 -1.38 -13.27 10.77
CA PHE A 6 -0.51 -12.21 11.31
C PHE A 6 0.82 -12.09 10.58
N THR A 7 1.34 -13.20 10.05
CA THR A 7 2.66 -13.25 9.40
C THR A 7 2.57 -13.04 7.90
N LEU A 8 1.42 -13.31 7.28
CA LEU A 8 1.27 -13.29 5.82
C LEU A 8 1.52 -11.92 5.18
N PRO A 9 1.05 -10.77 5.75
CA PRO A 9 1.37 -9.46 5.20
C PRO A 9 2.88 -9.16 5.21
N GLY A 10 3.56 -9.50 6.30
CA GLY A 10 5.02 -9.37 6.40
C GLY A 10 5.76 -10.31 5.46
N ALA A 11 5.24 -11.52 5.23
CA ALA A 11 5.84 -12.50 4.32
C ALA A 11 5.76 -12.06 2.85
N ALA A 12 4.65 -11.47 2.41
CA ALA A 12 4.51 -10.96 1.03
C ALA A 12 5.51 -9.83 0.74
N VAL A 13 5.64 -8.88 1.68
CA VAL A 13 6.64 -7.81 1.60
C VAL A 13 8.06 -8.37 1.63
N ALA A 14 8.36 -9.29 2.55
CA ALA A 14 9.69 -9.88 2.63
C ALA A 14 10.05 -10.63 1.35
N ALA A 15 9.10 -11.37 0.76
CA ALA A 15 9.30 -12.04 -0.52
C ALA A 15 9.59 -11.03 -1.64
N PHE A 16 8.88 -9.91 -1.69
CA PHE A 16 9.16 -8.83 -2.65
C PHE A 16 10.56 -8.24 -2.44
N ASN A 17 10.92 -7.88 -1.21
CA ASN A 17 12.23 -7.29 -0.88
C ASN A 17 13.40 -8.25 -1.12
N LEU A 18 13.15 -9.56 -1.02
CA LEU A 18 14.11 -10.63 -1.34
C LEU A 18 14.08 -11.05 -2.82
N GLU A 19 13.38 -10.29 -3.67
CA GLU A 19 13.26 -10.52 -5.11
C GLU A 19 12.63 -11.87 -5.52
N ARG A 20 11.85 -12.47 -4.61
CA ARG A 20 11.08 -13.68 -4.86
C ARG A 20 9.70 -13.30 -5.39
N TYR A 21 9.65 -12.73 -6.58
CA TYR A 21 8.46 -12.08 -7.13
C TYR A 21 7.26 -13.02 -7.26
N ASP A 22 7.45 -14.23 -7.77
CA ASP A 22 6.35 -15.22 -7.89
C ASP A 22 5.74 -15.56 -6.53
N LEU A 23 6.60 -15.70 -5.50
CA LEU A 23 6.16 -15.95 -4.14
C LEU A 23 5.46 -14.73 -3.54
N ALA A 24 5.96 -13.52 -3.81
CA ALA A 24 5.34 -12.27 -3.35
C ALA A 24 3.93 -12.12 -3.93
N GLU A 25 3.76 -12.42 -5.21
CA GLU A 25 2.46 -12.41 -5.88
C GLU A 25 1.51 -13.44 -5.27
N GLN A 26 1.95 -14.70 -5.15
CA GLN A 26 1.14 -15.78 -4.58
C GLN A 26 0.67 -15.43 -3.15
N LEU A 27 1.57 -14.89 -2.32
CA LEU A 27 1.26 -14.50 -0.95
C LEU A 27 0.29 -13.31 -0.90
N ALA A 28 0.47 -12.32 -1.78
CA ALA A 28 -0.42 -11.17 -1.87
C ALA A 28 -1.84 -11.56 -2.31
N ARG A 29 -1.96 -12.43 -3.32
CA ARG A 29 -3.28 -12.96 -3.77
C ARG A 29 -3.95 -13.79 -2.68
N SER A 30 -3.19 -14.66 -2.02
CA SER A 30 -3.71 -15.45 -0.88
C SER A 30 -4.19 -14.55 0.27
N LEU A 31 -3.58 -13.38 0.44
CA LEU A 31 -3.98 -12.41 1.46
C LEU A 31 -5.30 -11.72 1.11
N LEU A 32 -5.58 -11.44 -0.18
CA LEU A 32 -6.88 -10.96 -0.64
C LEU A 32 -7.98 -12.01 -0.44
N ASP A 33 -7.71 -13.26 -0.81
CA ASP A 33 -8.65 -14.37 -0.60
C ASP A 33 -8.97 -14.56 0.89
N LEU A 34 -7.95 -14.44 1.75
CA LEU A 34 -8.15 -14.49 3.19
C LEU A 34 -8.95 -13.28 3.69
N ALA A 35 -8.70 -12.09 3.16
CA ALA A 35 -9.39 -10.87 3.58
C ALA A 35 -10.90 -10.95 3.34
N THR A 36 -11.34 -11.51 2.20
CA THR A 36 -12.77 -11.72 1.91
C THR A 36 -13.44 -12.66 2.92
N SER A 37 -12.70 -13.64 3.45
CA SER A 37 -13.21 -14.57 4.45
C SER A 37 -13.34 -13.98 5.86
N PHE A 38 -12.76 -12.80 6.12
CA PHE A 38 -12.63 -12.22 7.46
C PHE A 38 -12.91 -10.70 7.49
N GLU A 39 -13.94 -10.22 6.80
CA GLU A 39 -14.29 -8.79 6.70
C GLU A 39 -14.45 -8.07 8.05
N ARG A 40 -14.95 -8.77 9.09
CA ARG A 40 -15.14 -8.20 10.44
C ARG A 40 -13.89 -8.24 11.32
N ASN A 41 -12.77 -8.74 10.80
CA ASN A 41 -11.52 -8.81 11.56
C ASN A 41 -10.86 -7.43 11.60
N TRP A 42 -10.36 -7.03 12.77
CA TRP A 42 -9.65 -5.76 12.96
C TRP A 42 -8.42 -5.59 12.05
N ASN A 43 -7.83 -6.70 11.58
CA ASN A 43 -6.67 -6.73 10.69
C ASN A 43 -7.04 -6.79 9.20
N HIS A 44 -8.33 -6.81 8.86
CA HIS A 44 -8.81 -6.88 7.47
C HIS A 44 -8.26 -5.73 6.62
N GLY A 45 -8.30 -4.50 7.15
CA GLY A 45 -7.81 -3.34 6.40
C GLY A 45 -6.30 -3.36 6.13
N ASN A 46 -5.51 -3.93 7.05
CA ASN A 46 -4.10 -4.19 6.77
C ASN A 46 -3.96 -5.20 5.63
N ALA A 47 -4.65 -6.33 5.69
CA ALA A 47 -4.54 -7.38 4.67
C ALA A 47 -4.78 -6.84 3.24
N ILE A 48 -5.87 -6.08 3.06
CA ILE A 48 -6.21 -5.41 1.79
C ILE A 48 -5.10 -4.45 1.36
N HIS A 49 -4.72 -3.52 2.24
CA HIS A 49 -3.72 -2.50 1.91
C HIS A 49 -2.36 -3.13 1.52
N PHE A 50 -1.89 -4.10 2.30
CA PHE A 50 -0.62 -4.80 2.05
C PHE A 50 -0.64 -5.56 0.73
N ALA A 51 -1.67 -6.35 0.47
CA ALA A 51 -1.75 -7.17 -0.74
C ALA A 51 -1.69 -6.30 -2.00
N HIS A 52 -2.55 -5.28 -2.09
CA HIS A 52 -2.57 -4.36 -3.23
C HIS A 52 -1.27 -3.57 -3.36
N THR A 53 -0.62 -3.19 -2.24
CA THR A 53 0.71 -2.56 -2.31
C THR A 53 1.73 -3.46 -3.01
N VAL A 54 1.80 -4.76 -2.66
CA VAL A 54 2.77 -5.69 -3.26
C VAL A 54 2.43 -5.96 -4.73
N LEU A 55 1.15 -6.19 -5.06
CA LEU A 55 0.71 -6.40 -6.44
C LEU A 55 1.01 -5.19 -7.32
N GLY A 56 0.76 -3.97 -6.83
CA GLY A 56 1.08 -2.77 -7.57
C GLY A 56 2.58 -2.56 -7.76
N LEU A 57 3.41 -2.92 -6.77
CA LEU A 57 4.87 -2.84 -6.92
C LEU A 57 5.40 -3.82 -7.97
N LEU A 58 4.85 -5.03 -8.01
CA LEU A 58 5.16 -6.02 -9.04
C LEU A 58 4.75 -5.52 -10.43
N ALA A 59 3.55 -4.94 -10.56
CA ALA A 59 3.05 -4.36 -11.80
C ALA A 59 3.97 -3.23 -12.31
N VAL A 60 4.33 -2.28 -11.44
CA VAL A 60 5.24 -1.17 -11.82
C VAL A 60 6.60 -1.71 -12.26
N ARG A 61 7.12 -2.76 -11.60
CA ARG A 61 8.38 -3.42 -12.00
C ARG A 61 8.31 -4.06 -13.39
N GLN A 62 7.14 -4.50 -13.81
CA GLN A 62 6.89 -5.09 -15.13
C GLN A 62 6.48 -4.03 -16.18
N ASP A 63 6.67 -2.73 -15.88
CA ASP A 63 6.23 -1.59 -16.69
C ASP A 63 4.71 -1.52 -16.93
N GLU A 64 3.92 -2.24 -16.12
CA GLU A 64 2.45 -2.24 -16.17
C GLU A 64 1.88 -1.11 -15.30
N LEU A 65 2.20 0.15 -15.66
CA LEU A 65 1.87 1.32 -14.85
C LEU A 65 0.38 1.48 -14.56
N LEU A 66 -0.49 1.21 -15.54
CA LEU A 66 -1.93 1.29 -15.36
C LEU A 66 -2.43 0.31 -14.29
N LEU A 67 -1.87 -0.90 -14.25
CA LEU A 67 -2.19 -1.88 -13.22
C LEU A 67 -1.65 -1.41 -11.85
N GLY A 68 -0.42 -0.89 -11.80
CA GLY A 68 0.13 -0.29 -10.58
C GLY A 68 -0.75 0.83 -9.99
N ILE A 69 -1.32 1.69 -10.84
CA ILE A 69 -2.26 2.74 -10.43
C ILE A 69 -3.56 2.16 -9.87
N GLN A 70 -4.11 1.14 -10.53
CA GLN A 70 -5.32 0.45 -10.06
C GLN A 70 -5.11 -0.18 -8.70
N GLU A 71 -3.97 -0.84 -8.50
CA GLU A 71 -3.56 -1.45 -7.24
C GLU A 71 -3.35 -0.38 -6.14
N LEU A 72 -2.74 0.77 -6.46
CA LEU A 72 -2.63 1.87 -5.50
C LEU A 72 -4.02 2.35 -5.05
N LYS A 73 -4.94 2.54 -5.99
CA LYS A 73 -6.33 2.91 -5.68
C LYS A 73 -7.00 1.85 -4.81
N ALA A 74 -6.90 0.57 -5.16
CA ALA A 74 -7.50 -0.51 -4.38
C ALA A 74 -6.92 -0.59 -2.96
N SER A 75 -5.62 -0.32 -2.79
CA SER A 75 -5.00 -0.28 -1.45
C SER A 75 -5.59 0.80 -0.54
N GLY A 76 -6.02 1.94 -1.09
CA GLY A 76 -6.59 3.05 -0.33
C GLY A 76 -8.09 2.94 -0.07
N GLU A 77 -8.81 2.03 -0.74
CA GLU A 77 -10.25 1.78 -0.55
C GLU A 77 -10.58 0.95 0.71
N THR A 78 -9.57 0.70 1.55
CA THR A 78 -9.75 0.03 2.84
C THR A 78 -10.51 0.90 3.86
N SER A 79 -11.30 0.25 4.74
CA SER A 79 -11.89 0.90 5.93
C SER A 79 -10.86 1.25 7.01
N GLY A 80 -9.59 0.85 6.83
CA GLY A 80 -8.50 1.10 7.74
C GLY A 80 -8.30 -0.01 8.77
N SER A 81 -7.38 0.24 9.70
CA SER A 81 -7.07 -0.61 10.84
C SER A 81 -6.50 0.26 11.96
N PRO A 82 -6.39 -0.24 13.21
CA PRO A 82 -5.70 0.50 14.27
C PRO A 82 -4.27 0.92 13.87
N GLN A 83 -3.56 0.10 13.11
CA GLN A 83 -2.22 0.42 12.61
C GLN A 83 -2.24 1.49 11.51
N LEU A 84 -3.10 1.33 10.49
CA LEU A 84 -3.23 2.32 9.40
C LEU A 84 -3.75 3.66 9.92
N GLY A 85 -4.57 3.67 10.96
CA GLY A 85 -5.08 4.89 11.59
C GLY A 85 -4.04 5.67 12.38
N SER A 86 -2.99 5.00 12.85
CA SER A 86 -1.94 5.58 13.70
C SER A 86 -0.63 5.75 12.95
N PHE A 87 0.12 4.68 12.73
CA PHE A 87 1.40 4.68 12.03
C PHE A 87 1.26 5.02 10.55
N GLY A 88 0.12 4.70 9.95
CA GLY A 88 -0.19 5.00 8.56
C GLY A 88 0.11 3.87 7.59
N PRO A 89 -0.27 4.05 6.32
CA PRO A 89 0.04 3.11 5.25
C PRO A 89 1.51 3.22 4.83
N SER A 90 1.99 2.18 4.14
CA SER A 90 3.23 2.31 3.35
C SER A 90 2.98 3.15 2.10
N MET A 91 3.88 4.09 1.86
CA MET A 91 3.95 4.95 0.68
C MET A 91 4.89 4.38 -0.40
N GLN A 92 5.33 3.13 -0.28
CA GLN A 92 6.31 2.53 -1.20
C GLN A 92 5.78 2.48 -2.64
N LEU A 93 4.55 2.00 -2.87
CA LEU A 93 3.94 1.98 -4.20
C LEU A 93 3.71 3.41 -4.74
N ALA A 94 3.20 4.32 -3.90
CA ALA A 94 3.05 5.72 -4.27
C ALA A 94 4.38 6.34 -4.70
N LYS A 95 5.47 6.05 -3.99
CA LYS A 95 6.82 6.52 -4.33
C LYS A 95 7.27 6.01 -5.71
N GLU A 96 7.09 4.72 -6.00
CA GLU A 96 7.47 4.18 -7.31
C GLU A 96 6.64 4.81 -8.43
N LEU A 97 5.33 4.94 -8.26
CA LEU A 97 4.47 5.62 -9.23
C LEU A 97 4.87 7.09 -9.46
N LEU A 98 5.25 7.83 -8.41
CA LEU A 98 5.77 9.20 -8.56
C LEU A 98 7.06 9.27 -9.39
N LYS A 99 7.96 8.28 -9.27
CA LYS A 99 9.18 8.23 -10.09
C LYS A 99 8.87 8.03 -11.57
N HIS A 100 7.76 7.38 -11.89
CA HIS A 100 7.26 7.20 -13.26
C HIS A 100 6.37 8.36 -13.73
N GLY A 101 6.21 9.42 -12.94
CA GLY A 101 5.46 10.62 -13.31
C GLY A 101 3.96 10.58 -12.99
N GLU A 102 3.50 9.58 -12.23
CA GLU A 102 2.08 9.38 -11.91
C GLU A 102 1.60 10.23 -10.72
N PHE A 103 1.75 11.55 -10.82
CA PHE A 103 1.43 12.50 -9.75
C PHE A 103 -0.06 12.54 -9.40
N GLY A 104 -0.94 12.55 -10.41
CA GLY A 104 -2.40 12.65 -10.21
C GLY A 104 -2.99 11.46 -9.47
N SER A 105 -2.54 10.25 -9.80
CA SER A 105 -2.93 9.01 -9.15
C SER A 105 -2.54 8.99 -7.67
N VAL A 106 -1.33 9.46 -7.35
CA VAL A 106 -0.84 9.52 -5.97
C VAL A 106 -1.54 10.60 -5.14
N LEU A 107 -1.88 11.74 -5.73
CA LEU A 107 -2.72 12.75 -5.08
C LEU A 107 -4.10 12.19 -4.72
N SER A 108 -4.69 11.40 -5.62
CA SER A 108 -5.99 10.75 -5.38
C SER A 108 -5.90 9.72 -4.25
N TYR A 109 -4.81 8.95 -4.20
CA TYR A 109 -4.53 8.04 -3.09
C TYR A 109 -4.34 8.76 -1.75
N PHE A 110 -3.70 9.94 -1.73
CA PHE A 110 -3.62 10.73 -0.49
C PHE A 110 -4.99 11.13 0.05
N GLN A 111 -5.96 11.44 -0.80
CA GLN A 111 -7.34 11.73 -0.36
C GLN A 111 -7.99 10.50 0.28
N GLN A 112 -7.77 9.30 -0.26
CA GLN A 112 -8.22 8.05 0.34
C GLN A 112 -7.56 7.82 1.71
N CYS A 113 -6.25 8.06 1.81
CA CYS A 113 -5.51 7.96 3.07
C CYS A 113 -6.07 8.88 4.17
N ARG A 114 -6.56 10.07 3.83
CA ARG A 114 -7.17 10.99 4.82
C ARG A 114 -8.39 10.39 5.51
N VAL A 115 -9.09 9.45 4.85
CA VAL A 115 -10.27 8.78 5.43
C VAL A 115 -9.86 7.93 6.62
N PHE A 116 -8.82 7.12 6.49
CA PHE A 116 -8.43 6.16 7.52
C PHE A 116 -7.25 6.62 8.40
N TRP A 117 -6.28 7.36 7.88
CA TRP A 117 -5.04 7.72 8.58
C TRP A 117 -5.17 9.01 9.41
N LYS A 118 -5.72 8.87 10.62
CA LYS A 118 -6.06 10.00 11.51
C LYS A 118 -4.87 10.81 11.98
N MET A 119 -3.73 10.16 12.22
CA MET A 119 -2.50 10.85 12.66
C MET A 119 -1.65 11.42 11.51
N GLY A 120 -2.03 11.16 10.25
CA GLY A 120 -1.23 11.48 9.07
C GLY A 120 -1.47 12.82 8.42
N GLY A 121 -2.49 13.58 8.86
CA GLY A 121 -2.97 14.76 8.14
C GLY A 121 -1.87 15.76 7.79
N ALA A 122 -1.03 16.11 8.77
CA ALA A 122 0.09 17.04 8.55
C ALA A 122 1.13 16.51 7.54
N TRP A 123 1.41 15.21 7.55
CA TRP A 123 2.29 14.58 6.58
C TRP A 123 1.70 14.58 5.18
N LEU A 124 0.42 14.21 5.06
CA LEU A 124 -0.31 14.23 3.79
C LEU A 124 -0.33 15.64 3.19
N ASP A 125 -0.52 16.69 3.99
CA ASP A 125 -0.48 18.08 3.51
C ASP A 125 0.91 18.49 3.00
N ILE A 126 1.97 18.10 3.71
CA ILE A 126 3.35 18.37 3.29
C ILE A 126 3.68 17.64 1.99
N TRP A 127 3.31 16.36 1.90
CA TRP A 127 3.58 15.53 0.72
C TRP A 127 2.74 15.96 -0.47
N GLU A 128 1.48 16.29 -0.27
CA GLU A 128 0.60 16.81 -1.31
C GLU A 128 1.20 18.06 -1.98
N ARG A 129 1.70 19.03 -1.19
CA ARG A 129 2.38 20.22 -1.74
C ARG A 129 3.60 19.86 -2.59
N LYS A 130 4.43 18.93 -2.13
CA LYS A 130 5.61 18.46 -2.88
C LYS A 130 5.23 17.76 -4.18
N VAL A 131 4.24 16.86 -4.12
CA VAL A 131 3.74 16.13 -5.30
C VAL A 131 3.13 17.09 -6.33
N ARG A 132 2.35 18.09 -5.90
CA ARG A 132 1.81 19.14 -6.80
C ARG A 132 2.90 19.99 -7.45
N ALA A 133 4.06 20.12 -6.81
CA ALA A 133 5.24 20.78 -7.38
C ALA A 133 6.10 19.85 -8.25
N GLY A 134 5.62 18.66 -8.61
CA GLY A 134 6.35 17.68 -9.42
C GLY A 134 7.50 16.99 -8.69
N SER A 135 7.53 17.04 -7.35
CA SER A 135 8.60 16.44 -6.54
C SER A 135 8.16 15.13 -5.90
N VAL A 136 9.09 14.17 -5.78
CA VAL A 136 8.89 12.94 -5.00
C VAL A 136 9.19 13.23 -3.51
N PRO A 137 8.21 13.16 -2.59
CA PRO A 137 8.46 13.38 -1.18
C PRO A 137 9.36 12.30 -0.59
N ASN A 138 10.00 12.63 0.52
CA ASN A 138 10.75 11.65 1.28
C ASN A 138 9.80 10.88 2.23
N PHE A 139 9.66 9.58 2.00
CA PHE A 139 8.76 8.70 2.75
C PHE A 139 9.49 7.71 3.69
N VAL A 140 10.73 7.95 4.11
CA VAL A 140 11.57 6.94 4.82
C VAL A 140 10.88 6.23 6.01
N MET A 141 9.97 6.91 6.71
CA MET A 141 9.26 6.35 7.87
C MET A 141 7.99 5.57 7.50
N HIS A 142 7.59 5.61 6.23
CA HIS A 142 6.37 5.03 5.67
C HIS A 142 6.71 4.15 4.47
N SER A 143 7.73 3.31 4.60
CA SER A 143 8.01 2.22 3.66
C SER A 143 8.02 0.92 4.45
N TYR A 144 7.52 -0.16 3.86
CA TYR A 144 7.73 -1.46 4.46
C TYR A 144 9.23 -1.77 4.45
N ARG A 145 9.73 -2.22 5.59
CA ARG A 145 11.12 -2.68 5.74
C ARG A 145 11.18 -4.18 5.47
#